data_AF-A0A7S7KSN2-F1
#
_entry.id   AF-A0A7S7KSN2-F1
#
_cell.length_a   1.000
_cell.length_b   1.000
_cell.length_c   1.000
_cell.angle_alpha   90.00
_cell.angle_beta   90.00
_cell.angle_gamma   90.00
#
_symmetry.space_group_name_H-M   'P 1'
#
loop_
_entity.id
_entity.type
_entity.pdbx_description
1 polymer ?
#
loop_
_entity_poly.entity_id
_entity_poly.type
_entity_poly.pdbx_seq_one_letter_code
_entity_poly.pdbx_strand_id
1 'polypeptide(L)'
;MSKLASECVANILNDWYIAIKQQDTDSAERYFEEIKPLFDEMEEDQEVLMYYSLLEERHKMLLFQVKGEELPSHSYFNENHADEIKKQIT
;
A
#
# COMPACT_ATOMS: atom_id res chain seq x y z
N MET A 1 20.20 15.56 -13.85
CA MET A 1 19.86 15.40 -12.42
C MET A 1 20.12 13.95 -12.06
N SER A 2 20.69 13.68 -10.89
CA SER A 2 20.78 12.30 -10.37
C SER A 2 19.39 11.83 -9.95
N LYS A 3 19.06 10.58 -10.26
CA LYS A 3 17.84 9.94 -9.75
C LYS A 3 17.92 9.80 -8.22
N LEU A 4 16.77 9.74 -7.56
CA LEU A 4 16.63 9.46 -6.12
C LEU A 4 17.02 8.00 -5.84
N ALA A 5 17.79 7.75 -4.78
CA ALA A 5 18.14 6.39 -4.39
C ALA A 5 16.90 5.58 -4.02
N SER A 6 16.81 4.34 -4.50
CA SER A 6 15.65 3.47 -4.25
C SER A 6 15.44 3.16 -2.77
N GLU A 7 16.53 3.10 -2.00
CA GLU A 7 16.51 2.96 -0.54
C GLU A 7 15.72 4.09 0.16
N CYS A 8 15.74 5.31 -0.36
CA CYS A 8 14.96 6.41 0.21
C CYS A 8 13.46 6.14 0.07
N VAL A 9 13.02 5.64 -1.09
CA VAL A 9 11.62 5.28 -1.32
C VAL A 9 11.24 4.03 -0.52
N ALA A 10 12.14 3.06 -0.39
CA ALA A 10 11.93 1.87 0.43
C ALA A 10 11.68 2.20 1.91
N ASN A 11 12.36 3.22 2.45
CA ASN A 11 12.10 3.70 3.81
C ASN A 11 10.70 4.29 3.97
N ILE A 12 10.23 5.07 3.01
CA ILE A 12 8.87 5.62 3.03
C ILE A 12 7.82 4.50 2.91
N LEU A 13 8.08 3.47 2.09
CA LEU A 13 7.24 2.28 2.03
C LEU A 13 7.17 1.54 3.38
N ASN A 14 8.26 1.50 4.14
CA ASN A 14 8.25 0.91 5.48
C ASN A 14 7.40 1.73 6.47
N ASP A 15 7.46 3.05 6.40
CA ASP A 15 6.62 3.92 7.23
C ASP A 15 5.14 3.77 6.86
N TRP A 16 4.84 3.65 5.56
CA TRP A 16 3.50 3.34 5.07
C TRP A 16 3.00 1.99 5.59
N TYR A 17 3.85 0.96 5.54
CA TYR A 17 3.54 -0.36 6.08
C TYR A 17 3.22 -0.31 7.58
N ILE A 18 3.98 0.48 8.36
CA ILE A 18 3.71 0.68 9.80
C ILE A 18 2.34 1.33 10.00
N ALA A 19 2.00 2.37 9.23
CA ALA A 19 0.68 3.01 9.29
C ALA A 19 -0.46 2.03 8.97
N ILE A 20 -0.30 1.22 7.92
CA ILE A 20 -1.25 0.17 7.55
C ILE A 20 -1.44 -0.82 8.69
N LYS A 21 -0.34 -1.29 9.29
CA LYS A 21 -0.37 -2.25 10.41
C LYS A 21 -1.06 -1.68 11.65
N GLN A 22 -0.91 -0.38 11.89
CA GLN A 22 -1.56 0.32 13.01
C GLN A 22 -3.02 0.67 12.72
N GLN A 23 -3.52 0.36 11.53
CA GLN A 23 -4.84 0.77 11.04
C GLN A 23 -5.05 2.29 11.06
N ASP A 24 -3.97 3.06 10.95
CA ASP A 24 -4.02 4.52 10.85
C ASP A 24 -4.33 4.90 9.39
N THR A 25 -5.62 5.03 9.07
CA THR A 25 -6.08 5.32 7.71
C THR A 25 -5.61 6.68 7.22
N ASP A 26 -5.54 7.68 8.10
CA ASP A 26 -5.20 9.05 7.71
C ASP A 26 -3.73 9.13 7.28
N SER A 27 -2.84 8.52 8.07
CA SER A 27 -1.43 8.41 7.70
C SER A 27 -1.23 7.52 6.47
N ALA A 28 -1.97 6.41 6.38
CA ALA A 28 -1.83 5.46 5.28
C ALA A 28 -2.24 6.06 3.92
N GLU A 29 -3.32 6.85 3.88
CA GLU A 29 -3.74 7.58 2.68
C GLU A 29 -2.74 8.66 2.30
N ARG A 30 -2.23 9.41 3.28
CA ARG A 30 -1.21 10.44 3.03
C ARG A 30 0.05 9.84 2.40
N TYR A 31 0.55 8.72 2.92
CA TYR A 31 1.72 8.06 2.35
C TYR A 31 1.43 7.52 0.93
N PHE A 32 0.22 6.99 0.69
CA PHE A 32 -0.16 6.50 -0.63
C PHE A 32 -0.09 7.59 -1.72
N GLU A 33 -0.48 8.83 -1.38
CA GLU A 33 -0.36 9.97 -2.28
C GLU A 33 1.09 10.45 -2.46
N GLU A 34 1.87 10.46 -1.37
CA GLU A 34 3.26 10.94 -1.35
C GLU A 34 4.22 10.02 -2.12
N ILE A 35 4.01 8.70 -2.07
CA ILE A 35 4.91 7.71 -2.67
C ILE A 35 4.84 7.69 -4.20
N LYS A 36 3.64 7.86 -4.79
CA LYS A 36 3.43 7.74 -6.25
C LYS A 36 4.37 8.59 -7.11
N PRO A 37 4.55 9.90 -6.86
CA PRO A 37 5.45 10.72 -7.68
C PRO A 37 6.93 10.34 -7.50
N LEU A 38 7.30 9.69 -6.39
CA LEU A 38 8.71 9.33 -6.13
C LEU A 38 9.22 8.25 -7.08
N PHE A 39 8.35 7.40 -7.64
CA PHE A 39 8.77 6.36 -8.59
C PHE A 39 9.30 6.92 -9.91
N ASP A 40 8.84 8.09 -10.34
CA ASP A 40 9.33 8.74 -11.57
C ASP A 40 10.75 9.32 -11.37
N GLU A 41 11.08 9.68 -10.13
CA GLU A 41 12.37 10.28 -9.77
C GLU A 41 13.39 9.25 -9.27
N MET A 42 12.95 8.07 -8.87
CA MET A 42 13.77 6.99 -8.31
C MET A 42 14.61 6.26 -9.36
N GLU A 43 15.77 5.76 -8.92
CA GLU A 43 16.52 4.72 -9.62
C GLU A 43 15.64 3.50 -9.89
N GLU A 44 15.87 2.83 -11.02
CA GLU A 44 15.05 1.66 -11.37
C GLU A 44 15.35 0.52 -10.40
N ASP A 45 14.33 0.17 -9.61
CA ASP A 45 14.42 -0.90 -8.63
C ASP A 45 13.11 -1.70 -8.62
N GLN A 46 13.19 -2.90 -9.19
CA GLN A 46 12.04 -3.79 -9.31
C GLN A 46 11.59 -4.36 -7.96
N GLU A 47 12.49 -4.48 -6.98
CA GLU A 47 12.12 -4.98 -5.64
C GLU A 47 11.28 -3.93 -4.90
N VAL A 48 11.63 -2.66 -5.04
CA VAL A 48 10.84 -1.54 -4.47
C VAL A 48 9.47 -1.43 -5.12
N LEU A 49 9.37 -1.55 -6.45
CA LEU A 49 8.09 -1.55 -7.16
C LEU A 49 7.20 -2.75 -6.78
N MET A 50 7.80 -3.93 -6.61
CA MET A 50 7.10 -5.12 -6.13
C MET A 50 6.58 -4.90 -4.70
N TYR A 51 7.40 -4.34 -3.81
CA TYR A 51 7.00 -4.06 -2.43
C TYR A 51 5.83 -3.06 -2.37
N TYR A 52 5.88 -1.99 -3.17
CA TYR A 52 4.76 -1.05 -3.32
C TYR A 52 3.47 -1.75 -3.73
N SER A 53 3.53 -2.63 -4.75
CA SER A 53 2.35 -3.33 -5.27
C SER A 53 1.66 -4.18 -4.19
N LEU A 54 2.44 -4.82 -3.32
CA LEU A 54 1.92 -5.60 -2.19
C LEU A 54 1.29 -4.71 -1.12
N LEU A 55 1.91 -3.57 -0.80
CA LEU A 55 1.37 -2.62 0.17
C LEU A 55 0.12 -1.92 -0.33
N GLU A 56 0.02 -1.65 -1.63
CA GLU A 56 -1.19 -1.09 -2.25
C GLU A 56 -2.40 -2.02 -2.05
N GLU A 57 -2.22 -3.33 -2.21
CA GLU A 57 -3.28 -4.30 -1.93
C GLU A 57 -3.66 -4.30 -0.44
N ARG A 58 -2.69 -4.23 0.47
CA ARG A 58 -2.95 -4.14 1.92
C ARG A 58 -3.65 -2.84 2.31
N HIS A 59 -3.32 -1.74 1.66
CA HIS A 59 -3.97 -0.45 1.85
C HIS A 59 -5.44 -0.50 1.43
N LYS A 60 -5.75 -1.08 0.26
CA LYS A 60 -7.13 -1.30 -0.19
C LYS A 60 -7.92 -2.15 0.81
N MET A 61 -7.31 -3.20 1.36
CA MET A 61 -7.92 -4.01 2.42
C MET A 61 -8.19 -3.20 3.69
N LEU A 62 -7.27 -2.33 4.11
CA LEU A 62 -7.44 -1.46 5.27
C LEU A 62 -8.65 -0.53 5.09
N LEU A 63 -8.75 0.15 3.93
CA LEU A 63 -9.85 1.08 3.65
C LEU A 63 -11.20 0.36 3.60
N PHE A 64 -11.26 -0.84 3.01
CA PHE A 64 -12.46 -1.68 3.08
C PHE A 64 -12.84 -2.02 4.53
N GLN A 65 -11.86 -2.41 5.35
CA GLN A 65 -12.12 -2.85 6.73
C GLN A 65 -12.54 -1.72 7.67
N VAL A 66 -11.90 -0.55 7.54
CA VAL A 66 -12.09 0.57 8.48
C VAL A 66 -13.14 1.56 7.99
N LYS A 67 -13.15 1.88 6.68
CA LYS A 67 -14.04 2.87 6.08
C LYS A 67 -15.22 2.27 5.31
N GLY A 68 -15.19 0.96 5.03
CA GLY A 68 -16.24 0.29 4.26
C GLY A 68 -16.22 0.62 2.76
N GLU A 69 -15.08 1.07 2.24
CA GLU A 69 -14.90 1.36 0.80
C GLU A 69 -15.03 0.09 -0.04
N GLU A 70 -15.58 0.21 -1.26
CA GLU A 70 -15.72 -0.95 -2.15
C GLU A 70 -14.35 -1.51 -2.56
N LEU A 71 -14.19 -2.84 -2.45
CA LEU A 71 -12.99 -3.50 -2.96
C LEU A 71 -12.95 -3.40 -4.48
N PRO A 72 -11.83 -2.98 -5.10
CA PRO A 72 -11.76 -2.90 -6.54
C PRO A 72 -11.97 -4.29 -7.16
N SER A 73 -12.84 -4.37 -8.16
CA SER A 73 -13.23 -5.62 -8.83
C SER A 73 -12.06 -6.42 -9.43
N HIS A 74 -10.95 -5.75 -9.72
CA HIS A 74 -9.73 -6.32 -10.31
C HIS A 74 -8.59 -6.54 -9.29
N SER A 75 -8.84 -6.32 -7.99
CA SER A 75 -7.90 -6.69 -6.93
C SER A 75 -7.93 -8.20 -6.69
N TYR A 76 -6.78 -8.77 -6.29
CA TYR A 76 -6.71 -10.16 -5.82
C TYR A 76 -7.67 -10.40 -4.64
N PHE A 77 -7.93 -9.35 -3.87
CA PHE A 77 -8.87 -9.30 -2.76
C PHE A 77 -10.17 -8.60 -3.21
N ASN A 78 -11.00 -9.30 -3.98
CA ASN A 78 -12.33 -8.83 -4.38
C ASN A 78 -13.44 -9.40 -3.47
N GLU A 79 -14.70 -9.00 -3.72
CA GLU A 79 -15.87 -9.45 -2.95
C GLU A 79 -15.97 -10.98 -2.79
N ASN A 80 -15.47 -11.74 -3.77
CA ASN A 80 -15.47 -13.21 -3.73
C ASN A 80 -14.56 -13.77 -2.62
N HIS A 81 -13.60 -12.98 -2.11
CA HIS A 81 -12.67 -13.35 -1.04
C HIS A 81 -12.90 -12.57 0.26
N ALA A 82 -13.95 -11.73 0.33
CA ALA A 82 -14.23 -10.89 1.50
C ALA A 82 -14.42 -11.71 2.79
N ASP A 83 -14.99 -12.92 2.69
CA ASP A 83 -15.18 -13.82 3.82
C ASP A 83 -13.87 -14.43 4.35
N GLU A 84 -12.87 -14.63 3.47
CA GLU A 84 -11.53 -15.09 3.88
C GLU A 84 -10.73 -13.96 4.54
N ILE A 85 -10.90 -12.73 4.06
CA ILE A 85 -10.32 -11.53 4.67
C ILE A 85 -10.84 -11.35 6.10
N LYS A 86 -12.15 -11.53 6.32
CA LYS A 86 -12.77 -11.44 7.66
C LYS A 86 -12.26 -12.51 8.63
N LYS A 87 -11.96 -13.72 8.14
CA LYS A 87 -11.47 -14.84 8.97
C LYS A 87 -10.04 -14.69 9.48
N GLN A 88 -9.18 -13.93 8.80
CA GLN A 88 -7.80 -13.70 9.26
C GLN A 88 -7.70 -12.73 10.46
N ILE A 89 -8.84 -12.22 10.94
CA ILE A 89 -8.93 -11.18 11.98
C ILE A 89 -9.61 -11.72 13.26
N THR A 90 -10.07 -12.98 13.27
CA THR A 90 -10.62 -13.67 14.46
C THR A 90 -9.63 -14.68 15.02
#